data_AF-A0A3Q3GHS7-F1
#
_entry.id   AF-A0A3Q3GHS7-F1
#
_cell.length_a   1.000
_cell.length_b   1.000
_cell.length_c   1.000
_cell.angle_alpha   90.00
_cell.angle_beta   90.00
_cell.angle_gamma   90.00
#
_symmetry.space_group_name_H-M   'P 1'
#
loop_
_entity.id
_entity.type
_entity.pdbx_description
1 polymer ?
#
loop_
_entity_poly.entity_id
_entity_poly.type
_entity_poly.pdbx_seq_one_letter_code
_entity_poly.pdbx_strand_id
1 'polypeptide(L)'
;MFIFMILGLLAGIQAQGTPVFVQTGTDLLLEVQEPVVLERLNVLTWRVNDSVNVVKLVYDIETVVSESYKSRAEFSAQNHSLLLKNVQKRDSGVYRASVSGDKEITVAEYSVTVLDPVSGVKLTVKLCSSDSTKVTVICSTEDSLISSTFTCDNQTCSHEGGERAEIITPGASLDVYLENGSVICNHSNQVSSTRDIQKIEDLCVKPIEISGVGFSIYRLKIYVVSIGLVIMMCAVISVHVVEKLKKKKLTTTSPPTILCGEFDH
;
A
#
# COMPACT_ATOMS: atom_id res chain seq x y z
N MET A 1 49.59 24.13 3.89
CA MET A 1 49.64 23.44 2.58
C MET A 1 49.56 21.91 2.72
N PHE A 2 48.77 21.39 3.68
CA PHE A 2 48.58 19.94 3.88
C PHE A 2 47.11 19.54 4.10
N ILE A 3 46.20 20.52 4.23
CA ILE A 3 44.77 20.27 4.48
C ILE A 3 43.99 20.09 3.16
N PHE A 4 44.51 20.60 2.04
CA PHE A 4 43.89 20.42 0.71
C PHE A 4 44.27 19.11 0.01
N MET A 5 45.29 18.38 0.48
CA MET A 5 45.67 17.09 -0.12
C MET A 5 44.83 15.90 0.39
N ILE A 6 44.13 16.05 1.51
CA ILE A 6 43.33 14.95 2.10
C ILE A 6 41.86 14.98 1.62
N LEU A 7 41.37 16.11 1.10
CA LEU A 7 40.02 16.18 0.47
C LEU A 7 39.99 15.63 -0.97
N GLY A 8 41.13 15.31 -1.57
CA GLY A 8 41.21 14.71 -2.90
C GLY A 8 41.07 13.18 -2.94
N LEU A 9 41.09 12.50 -1.78
CA LEU A 9 41.12 11.02 -1.72
C LEU A 9 39.76 10.36 -1.46
N LEU A 10 38.68 11.16 -1.40
CA LEU A 10 37.29 10.70 -1.34
C LEU A 10 36.49 11.12 -2.58
N ALA A 11 37.17 11.45 -3.68
CA ALA A 11 36.55 11.38 -4.99
C ALA A 11 36.21 9.91 -5.22
N GLY A 12 34.93 9.59 -5.13
CA GLY A 12 34.40 8.24 -5.12
C GLY A 12 34.98 7.38 -6.24
N ILE A 13 35.01 6.07 -5.97
CA ILE A 13 35.16 5.05 -6.99
C ILE A 13 34.03 5.28 -8.00
N GLN A 14 34.26 6.13 -9.01
CA GLN A 14 33.36 6.22 -10.15
C GLN A 14 33.49 4.88 -10.85
N ALA A 15 32.46 4.06 -10.74
CA ALA A 15 32.30 2.90 -11.61
C ALA A 15 32.47 3.39 -13.06
N GLN A 16 33.41 2.79 -13.79
CA GLN A 16 33.84 3.27 -15.12
C GLN A 16 32.77 3.08 -16.22
N GLY A 17 31.61 2.50 -15.90
CA GLY A 17 30.52 2.21 -16.83
C GLY A 17 29.18 2.84 -16.46
N THR A 18 28.24 2.85 -17.41
CA THR A 18 26.87 3.36 -17.19
C THR A 18 26.15 2.45 -16.18
N PRO A 19 25.64 2.97 -15.04
CA PRO A 19 24.94 2.13 -14.06
C PRO A 19 23.59 1.67 -14.62
N VAL A 20 23.32 0.36 -14.49
CA VAL A 20 22.05 -0.25 -14.91
C VAL A 20 21.52 -1.12 -13.78
N PHE A 21 20.30 -0.82 -13.34
CA PHE A 21 19.59 -1.61 -12.34
C PHE A 21 18.49 -2.42 -13.03
N VAL A 22 18.45 -3.72 -12.78
CA VAL A 22 17.50 -4.64 -13.40
C VAL A 22 16.91 -5.57 -12.36
N GLN A 23 15.62 -5.88 -12.50
CA GLN A 23 14.94 -6.75 -11.56
C GLN A 23 15.34 -8.22 -11.80
N THR A 24 15.54 -8.98 -10.73
CA THR A 24 15.73 -10.43 -10.81
C THR A 24 14.59 -11.08 -11.59
N GLY A 25 14.92 -11.95 -12.53
CA GLY A 25 13.97 -12.72 -13.35
C GLY A 25 13.54 -12.04 -14.64
N THR A 26 13.91 -10.77 -14.88
CA THR A 26 13.58 -10.07 -16.13
C THR A 26 14.70 -10.18 -17.17
N ASP A 27 14.48 -9.63 -18.35
CA ASP A 27 15.49 -9.58 -19.40
C ASP A 27 16.28 -8.26 -19.32
N LEU A 28 17.56 -8.31 -19.69
CA LEU A 28 18.48 -7.17 -19.70
C LEU A 28 18.98 -6.92 -21.11
N LEU A 29 18.69 -5.75 -21.66
CA LEU A 29 19.21 -5.29 -22.95
C LEU A 29 20.39 -4.33 -22.73
N LEU A 30 21.54 -4.65 -23.30
CA LEU A 30 22.73 -3.81 -23.33
C LEU A 30 23.02 -3.41 -24.78
N GLU A 31 23.01 -2.10 -25.04
CA GLU A 31 23.10 -1.56 -26.39
C GLU A 31 24.48 -0.99 -26.67
N VAL A 32 24.87 -0.96 -27.95
CA VAL A 32 26.02 -0.20 -28.39
C VAL A 32 25.51 1.15 -28.90
N GLN A 33 25.86 2.24 -28.21
CA GLN A 33 25.24 3.55 -28.42
C GLN A 33 25.73 4.28 -29.67
N GLU A 34 26.99 4.08 -30.04
CA GLU A 34 27.59 4.71 -31.22
C GLU A 34 27.71 3.72 -32.39
N PRO A 35 27.51 4.17 -33.64
CA PRO A 35 27.70 3.30 -34.80
C PRO A 35 29.14 2.81 -34.85
N VAL A 36 29.30 1.49 -34.70
CA VAL A 36 30.60 0.82 -34.80
C VAL A 36 30.87 0.49 -36.25
N VAL A 37 31.98 0.99 -36.79
CA VAL A 37 32.47 0.57 -38.11
C VAL A 37 33.35 -0.65 -37.91
N LEU A 38 32.90 -1.80 -38.41
CA LEU A 38 33.65 -3.06 -38.38
C LEU A 38 34.25 -3.32 -39.77
N GLU A 39 35.54 -3.64 -39.81
CA GLU A 39 36.22 -4.16 -40.98
C GLU A 39 36.24 -5.69 -40.95
N ARG A 40 36.44 -6.33 -42.11
CA ARG A 40 36.54 -7.79 -42.22
C ARG A 40 37.60 -8.31 -41.24
N LEU A 41 37.30 -9.41 -40.55
CA LEU A 41 38.13 -10.01 -39.49
C LEU A 41 38.18 -9.24 -38.15
N ASN A 42 37.57 -8.06 -38.03
CA ASN A 42 37.41 -7.42 -36.72
C ASN A 42 36.60 -8.33 -35.79
N VAL A 43 36.98 -8.32 -34.52
CA VAL A 43 36.36 -9.16 -33.50
C VAL A 43 35.64 -8.28 -32.50
N LEU A 44 34.31 -8.34 -32.48
CA LEU A 44 33.51 -7.75 -31.41
C LEU A 44 33.27 -8.78 -30.32
N THR A 45 33.53 -8.42 -29.06
CA THR A 45 33.35 -9.30 -27.91
C THR A 45 32.57 -8.58 -26.82
N TRP A 46 31.54 -9.24 -26.27
CA TRP A 46 30.95 -8.86 -24.98
C TRP A 46 31.60 -9.68 -23.86
N ARG A 47 32.11 -9.01 -22.83
CA ARG A 47 32.72 -9.62 -21.64
C ARG A 47 32.03 -9.19 -20.36
N VAL A 48 31.99 -10.07 -19.37
CA VAL A 48 31.63 -9.76 -17.99
C VAL A 48 32.89 -9.77 -17.12
N ASN A 49 33.08 -8.72 -16.33
CA ASN A 49 34.20 -8.53 -15.39
C ASN A 49 35.56 -8.83 -16.05
N ASP A 50 35.72 -8.45 -17.31
CA ASP A 50 36.92 -8.61 -18.14
C ASP A 50 37.46 -10.04 -18.32
N SER A 51 36.73 -11.05 -17.86
CA SER A 51 37.21 -12.43 -17.76
C SER A 51 36.32 -13.44 -18.48
N VAL A 52 35.01 -13.18 -18.53
CA VAL A 52 34.04 -14.13 -19.09
C VAL A 52 33.49 -13.59 -20.40
N ASN A 53 33.79 -14.24 -21.52
CA ASN A 53 33.19 -13.91 -22.80
C ASN A 53 31.71 -14.38 -22.81
N VAL A 54 30.79 -13.50 -23.18
CA VAL A 54 29.37 -13.84 -23.39
C VAL A 54 29.12 -14.21 -24.85
N VAL A 55 29.57 -13.34 -25.75
CA VAL A 55 29.47 -13.52 -27.20
C VAL A 55 30.71 -12.96 -27.88
N LYS A 56 31.11 -13.61 -28.97
CA LYS A 56 32.17 -13.19 -29.87
C LYS A 56 31.64 -13.18 -31.31
N LEU A 57 31.70 -12.04 -31.97
CA LEU A 57 31.43 -11.87 -33.39
C LEU A 57 32.77 -11.68 -34.11
N VAL A 58 33.06 -12.55 -35.08
CA VAL A 58 34.11 -12.32 -36.08
C VAL A 58 33.41 -11.79 -37.33
N TYR A 59 33.61 -10.50 -37.62
CA TYR A 59 32.85 -9.81 -38.66
C TYR A 59 33.04 -10.45 -40.04
N ASP A 60 31.92 -10.61 -40.77
CA ASP A 60 31.80 -11.35 -42.04
C ASP A 60 32.19 -12.85 -41.99
N ILE A 61 32.30 -13.45 -40.80
CA ILE A 61 32.67 -14.87 -40.66
C ILE A 61 31.65 -15.61 -39.80
N GLU A 62 31.57 -15.32 -38.50
CA GLU A 62 30.76 -16.10 -37.56
C GLU A 62 30.43 -15.34 -36.28
N THR A 63 29.34 -15.74 -35.63
CA THR A 63 28.97 -15.30 -34.28
C THR A 63 28.90 -16.53 -33.38
N VAL A 64 29.64 -16.48 -32.26
CA VAL A 64 29.71 -17.56 -31.29
C VAL A 64 29.27 -17.04 -29.92
N VAL A 65 28.17 -17.57 -29.40
CA VAL A 65 27.74 -17.37 -28.02
C VAL A 65 28.40 -18.44 -27.14
N SER A 66 29.00 -18.02 -26.03
CA SER A 66 29.65 -18.95 -25.09
C SER A 66 28.65 -19.95 -24.52
N GLU A 67 29.09 -21.19 -24.29
CA GLU A 67 28.21 -22.28 -23.87
C GLU A 67 27.47 -21.97 -22.56
N SER A 68 28.11 -21.27 -21.62
CA SER A 68 27.49 -20.82 -20.35
C SER A 68 26.34 -19.83 -20.53
N TYR A 69 26.22 -19.19 -21.69
CA TYR A 69 25.22 -18.17 -22.00
C TYR A 69 24.27 -18.58 -23.13
N LYS A 70 24.55 -19.67 -23.85
CA LYS A 70 23.85 -20.10 -25.06
C LYS A 70 22.33 -20.26 -24.92
N SER A 71 21.84 -20.62 -23.74
CA SER A 71 20.39 -20.79 -23.49
C SER A 71 19.64 -19.48 -23.21
N ARG A 72 20.35 -18.37 -23.01
CA ARG A 72 19.80 -17.15 -22.41
C ARG A 72 20.35 -15.84 -22.99
N ALA A 73 21.45 -15.88 -23.73
CA ALA A 73 21.99 -14.70 -24.41
C ALA A 73 21.57 -14.70 -25.88
N GLU A 74 21.07 -13.57 -26.34
CA GLU A 74 20.75 -13.28 -27.72
C GLU A 74 21.56 -12.06 -28.17
N PHE A 75 22.22 -12.18 -29.32
CA PHE A 75 23.06 -11.13 -29.86
C PHE A 75 22.48 -10.65 -31.18
N SER A 76 22.37 -9.34 -31.32
CA SER A 76 21.93 -8.71 -32.57
C SER A 76 23.14 -8.33 -33.41
N ALA A 77 23.33 -8.97 -34.56
CA ALA A 77 24.41 -8.62 -35.48
C ALA A 77 24.23 -7.23 -36.12
N GLN A 78 23.01 -6.67 -36.11
CA GLN A 78 22.69 -5.39 -36.75
C GLN A 78 23.18 -4.18 -35.96
N ASN A 79 22.99 -4.19 -34.63
CA ASN A 79 23.35 -3.09 -33.73
C ASN A 79 24.32 -3.52 -32.62
N HIS A 80 24.81 -4.77 -32.68
CA HIS A 80 25.77 -5.35 -31.76
C HIS A 80 25.32 -5.40 -30.29
N SER A 81 24.02 -5.24 -30.04
CA SER A 81 23.42 -5.30 -28.71
C SER A 81 23.35 -6.73 -28.18
N LEU A 82 23.44 -6.86 -26.86
CA LEU A 82 23.30 -8.10 -26.11
C LEU A 82 22.01 -8.09 -25.30
N LEU A 83 21.14 -9.06 -25.53
CA LEU A 83 19.98 -9.34 -24.68
C LEU A 83 20.30 -10.56 -23.82
N LEU A 84 20.26 -10.40 -22.49
CA LEU A 84 20.43 -11.48 -21.53
C LEU A 84 19.10 -11.76 -20.83
N LYS A 85 18.54 -12.94 -21.07
CA LYS A 85 17.22 -13.34 -20.57
C LYS A 85 17.26 -13.87 -19.13
N ASN A 86 16.21 -13.58 -18.36
CA ASN A 86 16.01 -14.10 -17.01
C ASN A 86 17.25 -13.89 -16.10
N VAL A 87 17.67 -12.64 -15.94
CA VAL A 87 18.86 -12.28 -15.16
C VAL A 87 18.69 -12.60 -13.69
N GLN A 88 19.78 -13.01 -13.05
CA GLN A 88 19.86 -13.42 -11.66
C GLN A 88 20.89 -12.56 -10.93
N LYS A 89 20.86 -12.50 -9.59
CA LYS A 89 21.82 -11.72 -8.80
C LYS A 89 23.28 -11.94 -9.18
N ARG A 90 23.65 -13.19 -9.47
CA ARG A 90 25.00 -13.61 -9.90
C ARG A 90 25.44 -13.03 -11.24
N ASP A 91 24.51 -12.52 -12.04
CA ASP A 91 24.79 -11.89 -13.32
C ASP A 91 25.15 -10.40 -13.16
N SER A 92 25.12 -9.86 -11.94
CA SER A 92 25.65 -8.52 -11.66
C SER A 92 27.14 -8.45 -11.95
N GLY A 93 27.59 -7.33 -12.51
CA GLY A 93 28.98 -7.14 -12.91
C GLY A 93 29.15 -6.05 -13.94
N VAL A 94 30.40 -5.84 -14.36
CA VAL A 94 30.74 -4.89 -15.43
C VAL A 94 30.66 -5.62 -16.76
N TYR A 95 29.73 -5.20 -17.62
CA TYR A 95 29.59 -5.71 -18.99
C TYR A 95 30.25 -4.75 -19.95
N ARG A 96 31.17 -5.26 -20.76
CA ARG A 96 31.95 -4.46 -21.71
C ARG A 96 31.85 -5.05 -23.10
N ALA A 97 31.50 -4.23 -24.07
CA ALA A 97 31.62 -4.54 -25.49
C ALA A 97 32.91 -3.91 -26.01
N SER A 98 33.76 -4.71 -26.65
CA SER A 98 35.01 -4.24 -27.23
C SER A 98 35.18 -4.76 -28.66
N VAL A 99 35.77 -3.94 -29.52
CA VAL A 99 36.16 -4.29 -30.88
C VAL A 99 37.67 -4.41 -30.94
N SER A 100 38.17 -5.56 -31.40
CA SER A 100 39.58 -5.82 -31.64
C SER A 100 39.87 -5.85 -33.14
N GLY A 101 40.62 -4.85 -33.60
CA GLY A 101 41.29 -4.82 -34.90
C GLY A 101 42.80 -4.63 -34.66
N ASP A 102 43.39 -3.54 -35.15
CA ASP A 102 44.77 -3.15 -34.84
C ASP A 102 44.96 -2.78 -33.35
N LYS A 103 43.89 -2.28 -32.72
CA LYS A 103 43.81 -1.97 -31.30
C LYS A 103 42.47 -2.48 -30.75
N GLU A 104 42.40 -2.67 -29.45
CA GLU A 104 41.14 -2.94 -28.75
C GLU A 104 40.50 -1.61 -28.34
N ILE A 105 39.24 -1.41 -28.73
CA ILE A 105 38.46 -0.22 -28.42
C ILE A 105 37.17 -0.66 -27.71
N THR A 106 36.90 -0.09 -26.54
CA THR A 106 35.62 -0.28 -25.84
C THR A 106 34.54 0.54 -26.52
N VAL A 107 33.44 -0.11 -26.93
CA VAL A 107 32.30 0.53 -27.62
C VAL A 107 31.03 0.60 -26.77
N ALA A 108 30.97 -0.15 -25.67
CA ALA A 108 29.95 0.00 -24.64
C ALA A 108 30.47 -0.53 -23.29
N GLU A 109 30.05 0.11 -22.20
CA GLU A 109 30.35 -0.34 -20.84
C GLU A 109 29.20 -0.04 -19.87
N TYR A 110 28.77 -1.08 -19.16
CA TYR A 110 27.66 -1.03 -18.22
C TYR A 110 28.05 -1.66 -16.88
N SER A 111 27.73 -0.97 -15.79
CA SER A 111 27.81 -1.52 -14.43
C SER A 111 26.44 -2.03 -14.01
N VAL A 112 26.21 -3.32 -14.20
CA VAL A 112 24.91 -3.97 -14.00
C VAL A 112 24.76 -4.43 -12.56
N THR A 113 23.68 -4.02 -11.92
CA THR A 113 23.26 -4.50 -10.60
C THR A 113 21.87 -5.13 -10.70
N VAL A 114 21.80 -6.44 -10.44
CA VAL A 114 20.54 -7.18 -10.43
C VAL A 114 19.97 -7.19 -9.00
N LEU A 115 18.77 -6.65 -8.83
CA LEU A 115 18.11 -6.48 -7.53
C LEU A 115 16.80 -7.26 -7.47
N ASP A 116 16.47 -7.78 -6.29
CA ASP A 116 15.14 -8.31 -6.04
C ASP A 116 14.13 -7.15 -5.90
N PRO A 117 12.85 -7.39 -6.23
CA PRO A 117 11.81 -6.44 -5.88
C PRO A 117 11.70 -6.30 -4.37
N VAL A 118 11.32 -5.11 -3.91
CA VAL A 118 11.09 -4.82 -2.50
C VAL A 118 9.82 -5.52 -1.99
N SER A 119 9.84 -5.94 -0.73
CA SER A 119 8.65 -6.52 -0.07
C SER A 119 7.50 -5.51 0.01
N GLY A 120 6.27 -6.02 0.05
CA GLY A 120 5.08 -5.22 0.36
C GLY A 120 5.20 -4.52 1.72
N VAL A 121 4.45 -3.45 1.90
CA VAL A 121 4.42 -2.67 3.14
C VAL A 121 3.02 -2.60 3.73
N LYS A 122 2.98 -2.35 5.03
CA LYS A 122 1.78 -2.18 5.82
C LYS A 122 1.92 -0.98 6.75
N LEU A 123 0.92 -0.10 6.71
CA LEU A 123 0.68 0.95 7.68
C LEU A 123 -0.19 0.42 8.82
N THR A 124 0.23 0.68 10.05
CA THR A 124 -0.54 0.36 11.25
C THR A 124 -0.58 1.54 12.20
N VAL A 125 -1.72 1.75 12.85
CA VAL A 125 -1.89 2.82 13.84
C VAL A 125 -1.34 2.34 15.18
N LYS A 126 -0.37 3.08 15.72
CA LYS A 126 0.19 2.86 17.06
C LYS A 126 -0.57 3.67 18.10
N LEU A 127 -0.81 4.95 17.81
CA LEU A 127 -1.47 5.88 18.74
C LEU A 127 -2.20 6.98 17.97
N CYS A 128 -3.35 7.41 18.49
CA CYS A 128 -4.03 8.63 18.07
C CYS A 128 -4.00 9.63 19.22
N SER A 129 -3.77 10.91 18.89
CA SER A 129 -3.95 11.99 19.85
C SER A 129 -5.41 12.12 20.25
N SER A 130 -5.68 12.60 21.47
CA SER A 130 -7.04 12.73 22.03
C SER A 130 -7.96 13.62 21.20
N ASP A 131 -7.39 14.62 20.53
CA ASP A 131 -8.07 15.55 19.62
C ASP A 131 -8.13 15.05 18.17
N SER A 132 -7.61 13.84 17.89
CA SER A 132 -7.50 13.23 16.56
C SER A 132 -6.74 14.08 15.53
N THR A 133 -5.91 15.04 15.96
CA THR A 133 -5.12 15.90 15.04
C THR A 133 -3.79 15.27 14.65
N LYS A 134 -3.29 14.35 15.48
CA LYS A 134 -2.03 13.64 15.27
C LYS A 134 -2.23 12.14 15.37
N VAL A 135 -1.57 11.42 14.49
CA VAL A 135 -1.53 9.96 14.46
C VAL A 135 -0.09 9.49 14.43
N THR A 136 0.25 8.55 15.31
CA THR A 136 1.50 7.82 15.26
C THR A 136 1.25 6.50 14.52
N VAL A 137 1.93 6.32 13.40
CA VAL A 137 1.84 5.16 12.53
C VAL A 137 3.15 4.39 12.54
N ILE A 138 3.06 3.08 12.31
CA ILE A 138 4.19 2.21 12.02
C ILE A 138 4.07 1.78 10.56
N CYS A 139 5.11 2.06 9.79
CA CYS A 139 5.29 1.61 8.42
C CYS A 139 6.29 0.45 8.46
N SER A 140 5.83 -0.73 8.08
CA SER A 140 6.62 -1.96 8.16
C SER A 140 6.48 -2.80 6.90
N THR A 141 7.51 -3.54 6.53
CA THR A 141 7.40 -4.59 5.52
C THR A 141 6.52 -5.73 6.01
N GLU A 142 5.93 -6.50 5.08
CA GLU A 142 5.04 -7.63 5.43
C GLU A 142 5.73 -8.70 6.31
N ASP A 143 7.02 -8.94 6.06
CA ASP A 143 7.88 -9.82 6.87
C ASP A 143 8.34 -9.19 8.20
N SER A 144 7.98 -7.92 8.44
CA SER A 144 8.34 -7.13 9.61
C SER A 144 9.85 -6.94 9.84
N LEU A 145 10.69 -7.25 8.84
CA LEU A 145 12.14 -7.09 8.94
C LEU A 145 12.57 -5.62 8.94
N ILE A 146 11.85 -4.78 8.21
CA ILE A 146 12.08 -3.33 8.17
C ILE A 146 10.84 -2.67 8.74
N SER A 147 11.01 -1.84 9.77
CA SER A 147 9.92 -1.15 10.44
C SER A 147 10.38 0.18 11.00
N SER A 148 9.57 1.22 10.80
CA SER A 148 9.86 2.58 11.28
C SER A 148 8.58 3.27 11.75
N THR A 149 8.70 4.11 12.77
CA THR A 149 7.57 4.79 13.42
C THR A 149 7.59 6.28 13.08
N PHE A 150 6.42 6.80 12.69
CA PHE A 150 6.25 8.19 12.30
C PHE A 150 5.06 8.79 13.04
N THR A 151 5.18 10.07 13.38
CA THR A 151 4.06 10.89 13.86
C THR A 151 3.65 11.85 12.76
N CYS A 152 2.41 11.74 12.32
CA CYS A 152 1.81 12.51 11.23
C CYS A 152 0.68 13.40 11.75
N ASP A 153 0.56 14.60 11.17
CA ASP A 153 -0.60 15.48 11.24
C ASP A 153 -1.14 15.75 9.83
N ASN A 154 -2.01 16.76 9.64
CA ASN A 154 -2.54 17.04 8.30
C ASN A 154 -1.52 17.71 7.33
N GLN A 155 -0.35 18.12 7.83
CA GLN A 155 0.66 18.85 7.07
C GLN A 155 1.91 18.01 6.83
N THR A 156 2.39 17.30 7.84
CA THR A 156 3.68 16.61 7.78
C THR A 156 3.67 15.27 8.52
N CYS A 157 4.59 14.38 8.13
CA CYS A 157 4.99 13.21 8.89
C CYS A 157 6.43 13.38 9.36
N SER A 158 6.67 13.13 10.64
CA SER A 158 7.98 13.23 11.28
C SER A 158 8.39 11.88 11.87
N HIS A 159 9.61 11.46 11.61
CA HIS A 159 10.16 10.22 12.17
C HIS A 159 10.26 10.36 13.70
N GLU A 160 9.71 9.41 14.45
CA GLU A 160 9.86 9.39 15.91
C GLU A 160 11.33 9.06 16.23
N GLY A 161 12.04 9.97 16.90
CA GLY A 161 13.50 9.99 17.02
C GLY A 161 14.13 8.62 17.32
N GLY A 162 15.16 8.28 16.55
CA GLY A 162 15.89 7.01 16.54
C GLY A 162 16.72 6.89 15.27
N GLU A 163 17.63 5.90 15.19
CA GLU A 163 18.22 5.53 13.90
C GLU A 163 17.12 5.01 12.96
N ARG A 164 17.21 5.35 11.67
CA ARG A 164 16.29 4.79 10.67
C ARG A 164 16.44 3.28 10.67
N ALA A 165 15.36 2.56 10.31
CA ALA A 165 15.42 1.11 10.14
C ALA A 165 16.66 0.72 9.32
N GLU A 166 17.46 -0.22 9.80
CA GLU A 166 18.63 -0.69 9.08
C GLU A 166 18.16 -1.48 7.86
N ILE A 167 18.21 -0.82 6.69
CA ILE A 167 17.81 -1.43 5.44
C ILE A 167 19.01 -2.20 4.90
N ILE A 168 18.92 -3.53 4.96
CA ILE A 168 20.00 -4.44 4.53
C ILE A 168 20.09 -4.50 2.99
N THR A 169 18.99 -4.21 2.29
CA THR A 169 18.92 -4.24 0.82
C THR A 169 19.62 -3.01 0.23
N PRO A 170 20.68 -3.18 -0.58
CA PRO A 170 21.39 -2.05 -1.19
C PRO A 170 20.44 -1.16 -1.99
N GLY A 171 20.49 0.14 -1.72
CA GLY A 171 19.70 1.15 -2.43
C GLY A 171 18.20 1.14 -2.13
N ALA A 172 17.70 0.32 -1.19
CA ALA A 172 16.32 0.39 -0.78
C ALA A 172 16.08 1.53 0.24
N SER A 173 14.90 2.15 0.19
CA SER A 173 14.44 3.19 1.09
C SER A 173 13.03 2.88 1.61
N LEU A 174 12.78 3.22 2.87
CA LEU A 174 11.47 3.20 3.49
C LEU A 174 11.10 4.63 3.87
N ASP A 175 10.13 5.20 3.17
CA ASP A 175 9.74 6.59 3.28
C ASP A 175 8.27 6.70 3.67
N VAL A 176 7.97 7.58 4.64
CA VAL A 176 6.59 7.90 5.02
C VAL A 176 6.34 9.38 4.81
N TYR A 177 5.31 9.69 4.03
CA TYR A 177 4.95 11.06 3.67
C TYR A 177 3.44 11.23 3.50
N LEU A 178 3.01 12.47 3.34
CA LEU A 178 1.61 12.82 3.11
C LEU A 178 1.39 13.21 1.66
N GLU A 179 0.28 12.71 1.11
CA GLU A 179 -0.21 13.11 -0.21
C GLU A 179 -1.74 13.15 -0.16
N ASN A 180 -2.33 14.29 -0.51
CA ASN A 180 -3.79 14.47 -0.59
C ASN A 180 -4.56 14.01 0.68
N GLY A 181 -4.03 14.35 1.88
CA GLY A 181 -4.65 13.98 3.16
C GLY A 181 -4.51 12.50 3.57
N SER A 182 -3.71 11.73 2.83
CA SER A 182 -3.42 10.33 3.11
C SER A 182 -1.97 10.14 3.54
N VAL A 183 -1.76 9.30 4.53
CA VAL A 183 -0.44 8.81 4.93
C VAL A 183 -0.04 7.71 3.94
N ILE A 184 1.12 7.88 3.32
CA ILE A 184 1.71 6.92 2.40
C ILE A 184 2.98 6.36 3.03
N CYS A 185 3.03 5.04 3.15
CA CYS A 185 4.23 4.28 3.45
C CYS A 185 4.73 3.71 2.12
N ASN A 186 5.94 4.08 1.71
CA ASN A 186 6.56 3.66 0.47
C ASN A 186 7.86 2.92 0.77
N HIS A 187 7.97 1.69 0.30
CA HIS A 187 9.23 0.96 0.25
C HIS A 187 9.64 0.86 -1.21
N SER A 188 10.84 1.32 -1.54
CA SER A 188 11.31 1.35 -2.92
C SER A 188 12.80 1.07 -3.03
N ASN A 189 13.21 0.50 -4.16
CA ASN A 189 14.59 0.44 -4.61
C ASN A 189 14.65 0.90 -6.07
N GLN A 190 15.80 0.71 -6.74
CA GLN A 190 16.01 1.20 -8.11
C GLN A 190 15.13 0.48 -9.15
N VAL A 191 14.54 -0.67 -8.81
CA VAL A 191 13.80 -1.53 -9.75
C VAL A 191 12.32 -1.68 -9.41
N SER A 192 11.91 -1.38 -8.18
CA SER A 192 10.54 -1.65 -7.71
C SER A 192 10.13 -0.70 -6.57
N SER A 193 8.82 -0.55 -6.39
CA SER A 193 8.21 0.23 -5.31
C SER A 193 6.88 -0.40 -4.88
N THR A 194 6.64 -0.47 -3.58
CA THR A 194 5.39 -0.91 -2.95
C THR A 194 4.90 0.19 -2.02
N ARG A 195 3.56 0.36 -1.96
CA ARG A 195 2.94 1.42 -1.15
C ARG A 195 1.72 0.91 -0.41
N ASP A 196 1.54 1.39 0.81
CA ASP A 196 0.28 1.33 1.55
C ASP A 196 -0.19 2.76 1.82
N ILE A 197 -1.49 3.00 1.65
CA ILE A 197 -2.10 4.32 1.64
C ILE A 197 -3.32 4.29 2.55
N GLN A 198 -3.33 5.13 3.59
CA GLN A 198 -4.47 5.26 4.49
C GLN A 198 -4.79 6.74 4.75
N LYS A 199 -6.08 7.09 4.70
CA LYS A 199 -6.53 8.45 5.02
C LYS A 199 -6.39 8.71 6.50
N ILE A 200 -5.92 9.90 6.87
CA ILE A 200 -5.79 10.30 8.29
C ILE A 200 -7.13 10.17 9.02
N GLU A 201 -8.23 10.55 8.37
CA GLU A 201 -9.59 10.50 8.93
C GLU A 201 -10.02 9.08 9.30
N ASP A 202 -9.56 8.08 8.54
CA ASP A 202 -9.92 6.67 8.73
C ASP A 202 -9.02 6.00 9.80
N LEU A 203 -7.81 6.51 10.02
CA LEU A 203 -6.84 5.95 10.97
C LEU A 203 -7.27 6.17 12.43
N CYS A 204 -7.85 7.34 12.73
CA CYS A 204 -8.23 7.74 14.09
C CYS A 204 -9.73 7.78 14.31
N VAL A 205 -10.45 6.81 13.76
CA VAL A 205 -11.87 6.61 14.06
C VAL A 205 -12.00 6.25 15.53
N LYS A 206 -12.43 7.22 16.35
CA LYS A 206 -12.88 6.94 17.71
C LYS A 206 -13.97 5.86 17.61
N PRO A 207 -13.91 4.77 18.40
CA PRO A 207 -15.08 3.94 18.58
C PRO A 207 -16.24 4.87 18.89
N ILE A 208 -17.32 4.80 18.12
CA ILE A 208 -18.55 5.49 18.49
C ILE A 208 -18.91 4.87 19.85
N GLU A 209 -18.60 5.56 20.94
CA GLU A 209 -19.31 5.31 22.18
C GLU A 209 -20.75 5.66 21.84
N ILE A 210 -21.57 4.62 21.62
CA ILE A 210 -23.02 4.75 21.54
C ILE A 210 -23.52 5.04 22.98
N SER A 211 -22.99 6.08 23.62
CA SER A 211 -23.50 6.66 24.86
C SER A 211 -24.66 7.60 24.48
N GLY A 212 -25.72 7.05 23.90
CA GLY A 212 -26.90 7.86 23.57
C GLY A 212 -28.12 7.14 23.02
N VAL A 213 -27.98 6.00 22.33
CA VAL A 213 -29.15 5.38 21.66
C VAL A 213 -29.91 4.39 22.58
N GLY A 214 -29.37 4.07 23.76
CA GLY A 214 -30.08 3.28 24.77
C GLY A 214 -31.31 3.96 25.38
N PHE A 215 -31.44 5.29 25.25
CA PHE A 215 -32.56 6.04 25.83
C PHE A 215 -33.84 6.03 24.98
N SER A 216 -33.77 5.68 23.69
CA SER A 216 -34.94 5.75 22.80
C SER A 216 -35.84 4.52 22.91
N ILE A 217 -35.27 3.31 22.94
CA ILE A 217 -36.04 2.07 22.91
C ILE A 217 -36.69 1.77 24.28
N TYR A 218 -35.98 2.03 25.39
CA TYR A 218 -36.52 1.79 26.73
C TYR A 218 -37.66 2.76 27.07
N ARG A 219 -37.53 4.03 26.68
CA ARG A 219 -38.60 5.04 26.80
C ARG A 219 -39.82 4.66 25.94
N LEU A 220 -39.60 4.18 24.72
CA LEU A 220 -40.67 3.72 23.84
C LEU A 220 -41.41 2.50 24.41
N LYS A 221 -40.68 1.51 24.96
CA LYS A 221 -41.30 0.35 25.62
C LYS A 221 -42.14 0.75 26.84
N ILE A 222 -41.65 1.68 27.68
CA ILE A 222 -42.43 2.21 28.81
C ILE A 222 -43.69 2.90 28.33
N TYR A 223 -43.61 3.70 27.26
CA TYR A 223 -44.74 4.44 26.71
C TYR A 223 -45.81 3.51 26.11
N VAL A 224 -45.40 2.44 25.42
CA VAL A 224 -46.34 1.44 24.88
C VAL A 224 -47.04 0.66 26.00
N VAL A 225 -46.30 0.29 27.06
CA VAL A 225 -46.87 -0.40 28.22
C VAL A 225 -47.84 0.51 28.98
N SER A 226 -47.52 1.79 29.16
CA SER A 226 -48.42 2.72 29.85
C SER A 226 -49.73 2.95 29.09
N ILE A 227 -49.67 3.10 27.77
CA ILE A 227 -50.88 3.21 26.93
C ILE A 227 -51.73 1.94 27.03
N GLY A 228 -51.09 0.76 26.97
CA GLY A 228 -51.80 -0.52 27.12
C GLY A 228 -52.54 -0.63 28.45
N LEU A 229 -51.90 -0.21 29.56
CA LEU A 229 -52.52 -0.23 30.88
C LEU A 229 -53.71 0.73 30.99
N VAL A 230 -53.63 1.92 30.40
CA VAL A 230 -54.74 2.89 30.39
C VAL A 230 -55.95 2.33 29.63
N ILE A 231 -55.73 1.73 28.45
CA ILE A 231 -56.80 1.12 27.66
C ILE A 231 -57.48 -0.01 28.43
N MET A 232 -56.70 -0.87 29.10
CA MET A 232 -57.24 -1.95 29.94
C MET A 232 -58.08 -1.42 31.11
N MET A 233 -57.61 -0.37 31.79
CA MET A 233 -58.37 0.25 32.88
C MET A 233 -59.68 0.87 32.38
N CYS A 234 -59.66 1.56 31.24
CA CYS A 234 -60.87 2.11 30.62
C CYS A 234 -61.89 1.02 30.25
N ALA A 235 -61.43 -0.13 29.72
CA ALA A 235 -62.30 -1.25 29.40
C ALA A 235 -62.96 -1.84 30.66
N VAL A 236 -62.19 -2.05 31.74
CA VAL A 236 -62.72 -2.56 33.02
C VAL A 236 -63.75 -1.63 33.63
N ILE A 237 -63.47 -0.31 33.64
CA ILE A 237 -64.42 0.70 34.14
C ILE A 237 -65.68 0.70 33.29
N SER A 238 -65.57 0.64 31.97
CA SER A 238 -66.71 0.61 31.06
C SER A 238 -67.61 -0.60 31.32
N VAL A 239 -67.02 -1.79 31.52
CA VAL A 239 -67.77 -3.01 31.87
C VAL A 239 -68.49 -2.86 33.21
N HIS A 240 -67.80 -2.36 34.24
CA HIS A 240 -68.40 -2.15 35.58
C HIS A 240 -69.55 -1.14 35.54
N VAL A 241 -69.42 -0.06 34.76
CA VAL A 241 -70.48 0.95 34.58
C VAL A 241 -71.68 0.33 33.87
N VAL A 242 -71.47 -0.43 32.79
CA VAL A 242 -72.56 -1.12 32.07
C VAL A 242 -73.26 -2.14 32.97
N GLU A 243 -72.51 -2.90 33.77
CA GLU A 243 -73.09 -3.87 34.70
C GLU A 243 -73.90 -3.20 35.82
N LYS A 244 -73.40 -2.08 36.38
CA LYS A 244 -74.14 -1.24 37.34
C LYS A 244 -75.40 -0.63 36.72
N LEU A 245 -75.35 -0.19 35.47
CA LEU A 245 -76.51 0.37 34.75
C LEU A 245 -77.55 -0.71 34.42
N LYS A 246 -77.12 -1.93 34.06
CA LYS A 246 -78.02 -3.09 33.90
C LYS A 246 -78.71 -3.45 35.22
N LYS A 247 -77.97 -3.46 36.34
CA LYS A 247 -78.53 -3.71 37.68
C LYS A 247 -79.54 -2.64 38.10
N LYS A 248 -79.32 -1.35 37.76
CA LYS A 248 -80.29 -0.27 38.01
C LYS A 248 -81.54 -0.37 37.14
N LYS A 249 -81.42 -0.78 35.87
CA LYS A 249 -82.60 -0.97 34.98
C LYS A 249 -83.53 -2.09 35.45
N LEU A 250 -83.01 -3.14 36.12
CA LEU A 250 -83.86 -4.21 36.66
C LEU A 250 -84.62 -3.83 37.95
N THR A 251 -84.23 -2.77 38.66
CA THR A 251 -84.92 -2.32 39.89
C THR A 251 -85.91 -1.17 39.68
N THR A 252 -86.12 -0.70 38.44
CA THR A 252 -87.06 0.38 38.12
C THR A 252 -88.06 -0.08 37.08
N THR A 253 -88.91 -1.05 37.45
CA THR A 253 -90.15 -1.33 36.72
C THR A 253 -91.22 -1.76 37.73
N SER A 254 -91.77 -0.78 38.46
CA SER A 254 -93.08 -0.89 39.10
C SER A 254 -94.09 -0.05 38.31
N PRO A 255 -95.30 -0.55 38.02
CA PRO A 255 -96.26 0.14 37.17
C PRO A 255 -96.87 1.37 37.87
N PRO A 256 -97.29 2.41 37.14
CA PRO A 256 -97.95 3.56 37.73
C PRO A 256 -99.40 3.26 38.10
N THR A 257 -99.77 3.60 39.33
CA THR A 257 -101.15 3.70 39.82
C THR A 257 -101.87 4.84 39.08
N ILE A 258 -102.92 4.52 38.33
CA ILE A 258 -103.84 5.50 37.74
C ILE A 258 -104.87 5.88 38.81
N LEU A 259 -104.82 7.14 39.26
CA LEU A 259 -105.87 7.79 40.03
C LEU A 259 -106.73 8.59 39.05
N CYS A 260 -107.97 8.16 38.84
CA CYS A 260 -109.02 8.96 38.22
C CYS A 260 -109.95 9.47 39.34
N GLY A 261 -110.07 10.79 39.45
CA GLY A 261 -111.19 11.52 40.05
C GLY A 261 -111.28 12.82 39.24
N GLU A 262 -112.23 12.97 38.31
CA GLU A 262 -113.68 13.17 38.47
C GLU A 262 -114.00 14.57 38.99
N PHE A 263 -114.68 15.38 38.18
CA PHE A 263 -115.54 16.46 38.65
C PHE A 263 -116.63 16.77 37.62
N ASP A 264 -117.83 16.34 38.01
CA ASP A 264 -119.15 16.97 37.98
C ASP A 264 -119.81 17.45 36.69
N HIS A 265 -121.06 16.98 36.58
CA HIS A 265 -122.20 17.88 36.74
C HIS A 265 -123.12 17.43 37.88
#